data_AF-A0A4P9TEJ7-F1
#
_entry.id   AF-A0A4P9TEJ7-F1
#
_cell.length_a   1.000
_cell.length_b   1.000
_cell.length_c   1.000
_cell.angle_alpha   90.00
_cell.angle_beta   90.00
_cell.angle_gamma   90.00
#
_symmetry.space_group_name_H-M   'P 1'
#
loop_
_entity.id
_entity.type
_entity.pdbx_description
1 polymer ?
#
loop_
_entity_poly.entity_id
_entity_poly.type
_entity_poly.pdbx_seq_one_letter_code
_entity_poly.pdbx_strand_id
1 'polypeptide(L)'
;MGTDNPPPTDEKPIDEVYHDRNLLAIAFARAIRLTWGPDTAGWYWHDGWPVVWVDTPTGQKSWHVTPDLEDVLERSSLQQTDPEGGYDGHSRTLKNCRLARYITGAY
;
A
#
# COMPACT_ATOMS: atom_id res chain seq x y z
N MET A 1 -16.36 18.59 -43.75
CA MET A 1 -16.39 19.11 -42.37
C MET A 1 -16.05 17.94 -41.45
N GLY A 2 -14.77 17.68 -41.24
CA GLY A 2 -14.31 16.65 -40.30
C GLY A 2 -14.32 17.25 -38.91
N THR A 3 -14.99 16.61 -37.97
CA THR A 3 -14.89 16.96 -36.56
C THR A 3 -13.60 16.38 -36.03
N ASP A 4 -12.55 17.20 -35.99
CA ASP A 4 -11.33 16.93 -35.23
C ASP A 4 -11.68 16.98 -33.73
N ASN A 5 -12.27 15.90 -33.22
CA ASN A 5 -12.34 15.71 -31.78
C ASN A 5 -10.94 15.26 -31.33
N PRO A 6 -10.28 15.99 -30.41
CA PRO A 6 -9.04 15.51 -29.83
C PRO A 6 -9.30 14.16 -29.15
N PRO A 7 -8.31 13.25 -29.11
CA PRO A 7 -8.45 11.99 -28.37
C PRO A 7 -8.86 12.33 -26.93
N PRO A 8 -9.72 11.51 -26.29
CA PRO A 8 -10.02 11.68 -24.89
C PRO A 8 -8.70 11.78 -24.14
N THR A 9 -8.49 12.87 -23.39
CA THR A 9 -7.41 12.92 -22.42
C THR A 9 -7.80 11.95 -21.31
N ASP A 10 -7.44 10.69 -21.51
CA ASP A 10 -7.67 9.53 -20.63
C ASP A 10 -6.82 9.64 -19.33
N GLU A 11 -6.58 10.87 -18.88
CA GLU A 11 -5.90 11.17 -17.63
C GLU A 11 -6.88 10.87 -16.49
N LYS A 12 -6.70 9.71 -15.86
CA LYS A 12 -7.40 9.39 -14.62
C LYS A 12 -7.14 10.50 -13.59
N PRO A 13 -8.17 11.00 -12.90
CA PRO A 13 -7.96 11.92 -11.79
C PRO A 13 -7.06 11.26 -10.74
N ILE A 14 -6.20 12.07 -10.13
CA ILE A 14 -5.19 11.60 -9.18
C ILE A 14 -5.82 10.73 -8.07
N ASP A 15 -7.01 11.09 -7.62
CA ASP A 15 -7.76 10.38 -6.57
C ASP A 15 -8.11 8.94 -6.97
N GLU A 16 -8.47 8.69 -8.23
CA GLU A 16 -8.72 7.33 -8.74
C GLU A 16 -7.44 6.49 -8.76
N VAL A 17 -6.30 7.10 -9.13
CA VAL A 17 -4.99 6.43 -9.08
C VAL A 17 -4.60 6.09 -7.64
N TYR A 18 -4.92 6.95 -6.67
CA TYR A 18 -4.72 6.66 -5.25
C TYR A 18 -5.63 5.53 -4.77
N HIS A 19 -6.90 5.51 -5.18
CA HIS A 19 -7.85 4.46 -4.81
C HIS A 19 -7.39 3.07 -5.31
N ASP A 20 -7.08 2.94 -6.60
CA ASP A 20 -6.58 1.68 -7.20
C ASP A 20 -5.30 1.21 -6.49
N ARG A 21 -4.35 2.13 -6.25
CA ARG A 21 -3.09 1.85 -5.54
C ARG A 21 -3.34 1.45 -4.09
N ASN A 22 -4.35 2.03 -3.44
CA ASN A 22 -4.69 1.73 -2.05
C ASN A 22 -5.27 0.33 -1.91
N LEU A 23 -6.18 -0.07 -2.79
CA LEU A 23 -6.68 -1.44 -2.85
C LEU A 23 -5.54 -2.44 -3.10
N LEU A 24 -4.61 -2.12 -4.00
CA LEU A 24 -3.42 -2.96 -4.24
C LEU A 24 -2.54 -3.08 -2.99
N ALA A 25 -2.32 -1.99 -2.25
CA ALA A 25 -1.52 -2.01 -1.02
C ALA A 25 -2.18 -2.90 0.06
N ILE A 26 -3.50 -2.78 0.24
CA ILE A 26 -4.27 -3.63 1.17
C ILE A 26 -4.18 -5.11 0.75
N ALA A 27 -4.40 -5.40 -0.53
CA ALA A 27 -4.35 -6.77 -1.05
C ALA A 27 -2.95 -7.38 -0.88
N PHE A 28 -1.90 -6.60 -1.13
CA PHE A 28 -0.51 -7.03 -0.93
C PHE A 28 -0.22 -7.34 0.54
N ALA A 29 -0.59 -6.45 1.46
CA ALA A 29 -0.43 -6.68 2.89
C ALA A 29 -1.18 -7.92 3.37
N ARG A 30 -2.42 -8.10 2.91
CA ARG A 30 -3.21 -9.29 3.21
C ARG A 30 -2.52 -10.56 2.71
N ALA A 31 -1.96 -10.54 1.50
CA ALA A 31 -1.23 -11.68 0.94
C ALA A 31 0.02 -12.04 1.76
N ILE A 32 0.81 -11.04 2.16
CA ILE A 32 2.00 -11.25 3.01
C ILE A 32 1.60 -11.85 4.36
N ARG A 33 0.59 -11.28 5.02
CA ARG A 33 0.05 -11.84 6.28
C ARG A 33 -0.32 -13.31 6.15
N LEU A 34 -1.04 -13.66 5.08
CA LEU A 34 -1.46 -15.04 4.83
C LEU A 34 -0.30 -15.97 4.51
N THR A 35 0.79 -15.45 3.94
CA THR A 35 1.96 -16.25 3.55
C THR A 35 2.94 -16.44 4.71
N TRP A 36 3.18 -15.41 5.52
CA TRP A 36 4.27 -15.38 6.51
C TRP A 36 3.84 -15.22 7.96
N GLY A 37 2.56 -14.98 8.23
CA GLY A 37 2.01 -14.95 9.58
C GLY A 37 1.45 -13.58 9.99
N PRO A 38 0.74 -13.54 11.14
CA PRO A 38 -0.01 -12.36 11.58
C PRO A 38 0.89 -11.14 11.85
N ASP A 39 2.13 -11.35 12.27
CA ASP A 39 3.03 -10.27 12.71
C ASP A 39 3.79 -9.60 11.55
N THR A 40 3.52 -10.01 10.30
CA THR A 40 4.23 -9.52 9.11
C THR A 40 3.50 -8.42 8.35
N ALA A 41 2.23 -8.15 8.68
CA ALA A 41 1.50 -7.05 8.09
C ALA A 41 0.29 -6.65 8.94
N GLY A 42 -0.03 -5.36 8.89
CA GLY A 42 -1.14 -4.79 9.63
C GLY A 42 -1.44 -3.37 9.15
N TRP A 43 -2.23 -2.66 9.93
CA TRP A 43 -2.52 -1.25 9.68
C TRP A 43 -2.74 -0.48 10.97
N TYR A 44 -2.55 0.84 10.94
CA TYR A 44 -2.78 1.73 12.08
C TYR A 44 -3.19 3.12 11.60
N TRP A 45 -3.57 4.00 12.52
CA TRP A 45 -3.90 5.40 12.21
C TRP A 45 -2.69 6.32 12.42
N HIS A 46 -2.41 7.17 11.44
CA HIS A 46 -1.36 8.19 11.51
C HIS A 46 -1.85 9.50 10.87
N ASP A 47 -1.82 10.61 11.62
CA ASP A 47 -2.24 11.94 11.15
C ASP A 47 -3.62 11.97 10.45
N GLY A 48 -4.57 11.16 10.93
CA GLY A 48 -5.93 11.08 10.37
C GLY A 48 -6.05 10.24 9.09
N TRP A 49 -5.03 9.45 8.76
CA TRP A 49 -5.02 8.52 7.63
C TRP A 49 -4.70 7.10 8.09
N PRO A 50 -5.39 6.07 7.58
CA PRO A 50 -4.95 4.70 7.76
C PRO A 50 -3.61 4.48 7.05
N VAL A 51 -2.69 3.76 7.70
CA VAL A 51 -1.41 3.35 7.15
C VAL A 51 -1.34 1.85 7.15
N VAL A 52 -1.25 1.24 5.98
CA VAL A 52 -0.98 -0.18 5.82
C VAL A 52 0.52 -0.40 5.81
N TRP A 53 1.00 -1.36 6.60
CA TRP A 53 2.40 -1.74 6.66
C TRP A 53 2.59 -3.23 6.39
N VAL A 54 3.78 -3.54 5.88
CA VAL A 54 4.22 -4.89 5.54
C VAL A 54 5.69 -5.00 5.89
N ASP A 55 6.06 -6.05 6.60
CA ASP A 55 7.45 -6.43 6.79
C ASP A 55 7.82 -7.64 5.93
N THR A 56 9.02 -7.59 5.38
CA THR A 56 9.54 -8.62 4.48
C THR A 56 11.04 -8.81 4.70
N PRO A 57 11.68 -9.84 4.13
CA PRO A 57 13.13 -9.98 4.18
C PRO A 57 13.90 -8.77 3.63
N THR A 58 13.30 -7.95 2.76
CA THR A 58 13.93 -6.71 2.27
C THR A 58 13.63 -5.49 3.15
N GLY A 59 12.98 -5.68 4.30
CA GLY A 59 12.59 -4.65 5.26
C GLY A 59 11.17 -4.12 5.07
N GLN A 60 10.79 -3.27 6.02
CA GLN A 60 9.45 -2.69 6.14
C GLN A 60 9.09 -1.78 4.95
N LYS A 61 7.80 -1.81 4.57
CA LYS A 61 7.16 -0.87 3.64
C LYS A 61 5.84 -0.40 4.22
N SER A 62 5.44 0.82 3.90
CA SER A 62 4.16 1.38 4.31
C SER A 62 3.52 2.28 3.24
N TRP A 63 2.19 2.39 3.31
CA TRP A 63 1.39 3.24 2.43
C TRP A 63 0.23 3.85 3.21
N HIS A 64 0.09 5.17 3.10
CA HIS A 64 -1.14 5.86 3.51
C HIS A 64 -2.28 5.44 2.58
N VAL A 65 -3.42 5.10 3.16
CA VAL A 65 -4.66 4.72 2.51
C VAL A 65 -5.69 5.80 2.76
N THR A 66 -6.54 6.08 1.77
CA THR A 66 -7.62 7.05 1.94
C THR A 66 -8.61 6.59 3.03
N PRO A 67 -9.11 7.48 3.90
CA PRO A 67 -10.01 7.10 5.00
C PRO A 67 -11.32 6.43 4.57
N ASP A 68 -11.78 6.64 3.34
CA ASP A 68 -12.97 5.99 2.78
C ASP A 68 -12.81 4.47 2.61
N LEU A 69 -11.58 3.94 2.70
CA LEU A 69 -11.28 2.51 2.63
C LEU A 69 -11.12 1.85 4.02
N GLU A 70 -11.46 2.55 5.11
CA GLU A 70 -11.44 1.98 6.47
C GLU A 70 -12.26 0.69 6.57
N ASP A 71 -13.46 0.69 5.98
CA ASP A 71 -14.36 -0.46 6.03
C ASP A 71 -13.77 -1.70 5.31
N VAL A 72 -12.97 -1.48 4.26
CA VAL A 72 -12.19 -2.52 3.58
C VAL A 72 -11.09 -3.04 4.48
N LEU A 73 -10.38 -2.16 5.21
CA LEU A 73 -9.33 -2.55 6.16
C LEU A 73 -9.87 -3.41 7.30
N GLU A 74 -10.98 -3.01 7.92
CA GLU A 74 -11.64 -3.77 8.99
C GLU A 74 -12.04 -5.19 8.54
N ARG A 75 -12.49 -5.33 7.29
CA ARG A 75 -12.87 -6.62 6.71
C ARG A 75 -11.70 -7.40 6.08
N SER A 76 -10.52 -6.81 5.99
CA SER A 76 -9.38 -7.39 5.26
C SER A 76 -8.66 -8.53 5.99
N SER A 77 -8.99 -8.79 7.27
CA SER A 77 -8.27 -9.66 8.21
C SER A 77 -6.87 -9.18 8.63
N LEU A 78 -6.44 -7.99 8.19
CA LEU A 78 -5.26 -7.32 8.72
C LEU A 78 -5.54 -6.86 10.15
N GLN A 79 -4.58 -7.06 11.05
CA GLN A 79 -4.70 -6.56 12.41
C GLN A 79 -4.48 -5.05 12.43
N GLN A 80 -5.29 -4.36 13.23
CA GLN A 80 -5.08 -2.96 13.54
C GLN A 80 -3.99 -2.86 14.62
N THR A 81 -2.74 -2.78 14.20
CA THR A 81 -1.57 -2.75 15.09
C THR A 81 -0.42 -2.04 14.38
N ASP A 82 0.50 -1.50 15.16
CA ASP A 82 1.80 -1.04 14.67
C ASP A 82 2.70 -2.23 14.30
N PRO A 83 3.73 -2.02 13.44
CA PRO A 83 4.73 -3.04 13.16
C PRO A 83 5.43 -3.52 14.44
N GLU A 84 5.81 -4.80 14.50
CA GLU A 84 6.61 -5.35 15.59
C GLU A 84 8.01 -4.70 15.58
N GLY A 85 8.29 -3.82 16.55
CA GLY A 85 9.50 -2.98 16.57
C GLY A 85 9.30 -1.54 16.07
N GLY A 86 8.07 -1.19 15.67
CA GLY A 86 7.68 0.16 15.25
C GLY A 86 8.04 0.50 13.82
N TYR A 87 7.74 1.75 13.44
CA TYR A 87 8.09 2.28 12.13
C TYR A 87 9.60 2.49 12.01
N ASP A 88 10.22 1.93 10.96
CA ASP A 88 11.69 1.93 10.81
C ASP A 88 12.26 3.18 10.13
N GLY A 89 11.44 4.20 9.88
CA GLY A 89 11.90 5.49 9.34
C GLY A 89 12.17 5.51 7.83
N HIS A 90 11.71 4.51 7.06
CA HIS A 90 12.04 4.42 5.64
C HIS A 90 11.54 5.60 4.79
N SER A 91 12.44 6.18 4.01
CA SER A 91 12.06 7.15 2.97
C SER A 91 11.32 6.47 1.81
N ARG A 92 10.63 7.26 0.99
CA ARG A 92 10.01 6.78 -0.26
C ARG A 92 11.02 6.06 -1.18
N THR A 93 12.23 6.60 -1.29
CA THR A 93 13.30 6.00 -2.10
C THR A 93 13.70 4.64 -1.53
N LEU A 94 13.93 4.56 -0.22
CA LEU A 94 14.29 3.31 0.43
C LEU A 94 13.18 2.26 0.27
N LYS A 95 11.92 2.65 0.51
CA LYS A 95 10.74 1.79 0.28
C LYS A 95 10.74 1.19 -1.13
N ASN A 96 10.95 2.01 -2.15
CA ASN A 96 10.92 1.58 -3.55
C ASN A 96 12.09 0.63 -3.86
N CYS A 97 13.28 0.89 -3.34
CA CYS A 97 14.42 -0.03 -3.47
C CYS A 97 14.13 -1.39 -2.81
N ARG A 98 13.53 -1.40 -1.61
CA ARG A 98 13.15 -2.63 -0.90
C ARG A 98 12.07 -3.40 -1.66
N LEU A 99 11.10 -2.70 -2.24
CA LEU A 99 10.06 -3.32 -3.07
C LEU A 99 10.66 -3.95 -4.33
N ALA A 100 11.55 -3.24 -5.02
CA ALA A 100 12.26 -3.76 -6.19
C ALA A 100 13.07 -5.01 -5.84
N ARG A 101 13.85 -4.97 -4.74
CA ARG A 101 14.60 -6.14 -4.23
C ARG A 101 13.71 -7.34 -3.93
N TYR A 102 12.55 -7.10 -3.35
CA TYR A 102 11.58 -8.15 -3.06
C TYR A 102 11.07 -8.79 -4.34
N ILE A 103 10.71 -7.97 -5.34
CA ILE A 103 10.22 -8.43 -6.64
C ILE A 103 11.30 -9.23 -7.40
N THR A 104 12.57 -8.81 -7.32
CA THR A 104 13.68 -9.48 -8.04
C THR A 104 14.31 -10.63 -7.27
N GLY A 105 13.90 -10.89 -6.02
CA GLY A 105 14.52 -11.89 -5.15
C GLY A 105 15.96 -11.56 -4.73
N ALA A 106 16.34 -10.29 -4.76
CA ALA A 106 17.68 -9.83 -4.36
C ALA A 106 17.66 -9.46 -2.87
N TYR A 107 17.76 -10.48 -2.01
CA TYR A 107 17.75 -10.35 -0.55
C TYR A 107 19.15 -10.08 0.02
#